data_AF-A0A9E3DBU8-F1
#
_entry.id   AF-A0A9E3DBU8-F1
#
_cell.length_a   1.000
_cell.length_b   1.000
_cell.length_c   1.000
_cell.angle_alpha   90.00
_cell.angle_beta   90.00
_cell.angle_gamma   90.00
#
_symmetry.space_group_name_H-M   'P 1'
#
loop_
_entity.id
_entity.type
_entity.pdbx_description
1 polymer ?
#
loop_
_entity_poly.entity_id
_entity_poly.type
_entity_poly.pdbx_seq_one_letter_code
_entity_poly.pdbx_strand_id
1 'polypeptide(L)'
;MKHRCGTMGAMYRPIPMDERLAAILPGGALFAVGGRVRDEIRADAESVPFSAGDVDYVVVGLPVEELTDRLRLLGRVDLVGASFSVLKLTADGETVDVAIPRRERSVGVGHRDFEVQGGPGVRLEEDLGRRDFRMNMLARAL
;
A
#
# COMPACT_ATOMS: atom_id res chain seq x y z
N MET A 1 37.79 -10.29 -1.65
CA MET A 1 37.00 -10.05 -0.43
C MET A 1 35.55 -9.91 -0.83
N LYS A 2 34.71 -10.93 -0.59
CA LYS A 2 33.28 -10.86 -0.83
C LYS A 2 32.64 -10.22 0.40
N HIS A 3 32.14 -8.99 0.27
CA HIS A 3 31.31 -8.38 1.30
C HIS A 3 30.02 -9.19 1.39
N ARG A 4 29.91 -10.03 2.43
CA ARG A 4 28.64 -10.60 2.86
C ARG A 4 27.78 -9.44 3.33
N CYS A 5 26.84 -9.03 2.49
CA CYS A 5 25.70 -8.21 2.88
C CYS A 5 25.02 -8.94 4.05
N GLY A 6 24.82 -8.22 5.16
CA GLY A 6 24.30 -8.79 6.40
C GLY A 6 22.96 -9.47 6.16
N THR A 7 22.87 -10.72 6.60
CA THR A 7 21.61 -11.42 6.80
C THR A 7 20.69 -10.56 7.66
N MET A 8 19.58 -10.08 7.08
CA MET A 8 18.43 -9.50 7.78
C MET A 8 18.02 -10.46 8.90
N GLY A 9 18.39 -10.12 10.13
CA GLY A 9 18.24 -10.96 11.30
C GLY A 9 17.16 -10.39 12.20
N ALA A 10 15.89 -10.62 11.86
CA ALA A 10 14.76 -10.70 12.78
C ALA A 10 13.51 -11.16 12.00
N MET A 11 13.24 -12.47 11.98
CA MET A 11 11.92 -13.09 11.80
C MET A 11 10.91 -12.44 10.78
N TYR A 12 11.36 -11.95 9.61
CA TYR A 12 10.44 -11.51 8.55
C TYR A 12 9.68 -12.72 8.02
N ARG A 13 8.40 -12.82 8.35
CA ARG A 13 7.50 -13.77 7.68
C ARG A 13 7.06 -13.11 6.37
N PRO A 14 7.38 -13.68 5.20
CA PRO A 14 6.89 -13.13 3.94
C PRO A 14 5.37 -13.13 3.96
N ILE A 15 4.77 -11.99 3.63
CA ILE A 15 3.32 -11.86 3.45
C ILE A 15 3.03 -12.39 2.04
N PRO A 16 2.33 -13.54 1.88
CA PRO A 16 2.16 -14.18 0.57
C PRO A 16 1.51 -13.28 -0.48
N MET A 17 0.70 -12.31 -0.05
CA MET A 17 0.07 -11.34 -0.92
C MET A 17 1.06 -10.40 -1.61
N ASP A 18 2.24 -10.13 -1.01
CA ASP A 18 3.27 -9.28 -1.61
C ASP A 18 3.72 -9.84 -2.96
N GLU A 19 4.13 -11.10 -2.97
CA GLU A 19 4.67 -11.78 -4.16
C GLU A 19 3.60 -11.92 -5.24
N ARG A 20 2.35 -12.18 -4.83
CA ARG A 20 1.22 -12.31 -5.74
C ARG A 20 0.89 -11.00 -6.44
N LEU A 21 0.83 -9.90 -5.69
CA LEU A 21 0.61 -8.57 -6.25
C LEU A 21 1.78 -8.15 -7.14
N ALA A 22 3.03 -8.36 -6.70
CA ALA A 22 4.21 -8.04 -7.49
C ALA A 22 4.26 -8.81 -8.83
N ALA A 23 3.73 -10.04 -8.88
CA ALA A 23 3.68 -10.85 -10.09
C ALA A 23 2.68 -10.34 -11.14
N ILE A 24 1.61 -9.63 -10.74
CA ILE A 24 0.56 -9.14 -11.65
C ILE A 24 0.65 -7.64 -11.95
N LEU A 25 1.49 -6.90 -11.21
CA LEU A 25 1.63 -5.45 -11.32
C LEU A 25 2.94 -5.05 -12.03
N PRO A 26 2.99 -3.87 -12.67
CA PRO A 26 4.23 -3.35 -13.24
C PRO A 26 5.30 -3.16 -12.16
N GLY A 27 6.56 -3.42 -12.53
CA GLY A 27 7.70 -3.17 -11.64
C GLY A 27 7.77 -1.70 -11.20
N GLY A 28 7.99 -1.47 -9.90
CA GLY A 28 8.05 -0.13 -9.31
C GLY A 28 6.70 0.54 -9.07
N ALA A 29 5.58 -0.14 -9.37
CA ALA A 29 4.24 0.40 -9.13
C ALA A 29 3.69 0.09 -7.73
N LEU A 30 4.16 -0.97 -7.07
CA LEU A 30 3.57 -1.51 -5.84
C LEU A 30 4.34 -1.09 -4.58
N PHE A 31 3.60 -0.63 -3.57
CA PHE A 31 4.15 -0.24 -2.28
C PHE A 31 3.29 -0.80 -1.14
N ALA A 32 3.91 -1.43 -0.15
CA ALA A 32 3.31 -1.59 1.18
C ALA A 32 3.33 -0.23 1.88
N VAL A 33 2.28 0.11 2.64
CA VAL A 33 2.16 1.43 3.27
C VAL A 33 1.65 1.36 4.72
N GLY A 34 1.79 2.46 5.46
CA GLY A 34 1.08 2.68 6.72
C GLY A 34 1.62 1.87 7.90
N GLY A 35 0.70 1.35 8.72
CA GLY A 35 1.00 0.70 10.00
C GLY A 35 1.90 -0.52 9.84
N ARG A 36 1.67 -1.32 8.80
CA ARG A 36 2.52 -2.47 8.46
C ARG A 36 3.99 -2.07 8.34
N VAL A 37 4.31 -1.04 7.55
CA VAL A 37 5.71 -0.63 7.32
C VAL A 37 6.35 -0.09 8.61
N ARG A 38 5.58 0.67 9.39
CA ARG A 38 6.01 1.13 10.72
C ARG A 38 6.35 -0.05 11.63
N ASP A 39 5.49 -1.06 11.66
CA ASP A 39 5.61 -2.21 12.56
C ASP A 39 6.72 -3.17 12.12
N GLU A 40 6.95 -3.32 10.81
CA GLU A 40 8.13 -3.98 10.24
C GLU A 40 9.43 -3.30 10.72
N ILE A 41 9.51 -1.96 10.64
CA ILE A 41 10.67 -1.18 11.08
C ILE A 41 10.90 -1.32 12.59
N ARG A 42 9.84 -1.29 13.40
CA ARG A 42 9.95 -1.49 14.86
C ARG A 42 10.40 -2.90 15.22
N ALA A 43 9.86 -3.91 14.55
CA ALA A 43 10.22 -5.30 14.79
C ALA A 43 11.72 -5.54 14.54
N ASP A 44 12.26 -4.98 13.45
CA ASP A 44 13.68 -5.04 13.14
C ASP A 44 14.52 -4.27 14.19
N ALA A 45 14.15 -3.01 14.46
CA ALA A 45 14.90 -2.15 15.37
C ALA A 45 14.95 -2.67 16.83
N GLU A 46 13.85 -3.28 17.28
CA GLU A 46 13.72 -3.80 18.66
C GLU A 46 14.02 -5.31 18.74
N SER A 47 14.31 -5.96 17.61
CA SER A 47 14.52 -7.42 17.51
C SER A 47 13.37 -8.24 18.13
N VAL A 48 12.13 -7.78 17.93
CA VAL A 48 10.90 -8.44 18.40
C VAL A 48 10.16 -9.10 17.24
N PRO A 49 9.32 -10.13 17.50
CA PRO A 49 8.54 -10.75 16.44
C PRO A 49 7.61 -9.75 15.75
N PHE A 50 7.60 -9.77 14.42
CA PHE A 50 6.61 -9.04 13.63
C PHE A 50 5.25 -9.73 13.73
N SER A 51 4.22 -8.96 14.08
CA SER A 51 2.82 -9.37 13.93
C SER A 51 2.20 -8.54 12.81
N ALA A 52 1.82 -9.19 11.73
CA ALA A 52 1.09 -8.53 10.66
C ALA A 52 -0.26 -8.04 11.20
N GLY A 53 -0.45 -6.71 11.23
CA GLY A 53 -1.76 -6.09 11.35
C GLY A 53 -2.45 -6.04 9.98
N ASP A 54 -3.36 -5.09 9.81
CA ASP A 54 -3.99 -4.84 8.51
C ASP A 54 -2.93 -4.50 7.45
N VAL A 55 -3.09 -5.10 6.27
CA VAL A 55 -2.13 -4.98 5.17
C VAL A 55 -2.71 -4.07 4.09
N ASP A 56 -2.10 -2.89 3.97
CA ASP A 56 -2.47 -1.87 3.00
C ASP A 56 -1.40 -1.73 1.91
N TYR A 57 -1.86 -1.57 0.67
CA TYR A 57 -1.01 -1.29 -0.49
C TYR A 57 -1.42 0.01 -1.18
N VAL A 58 -0.44 0.66 -1.81
CA VAL A 58 -0.67 1.71 -2.80
C VAL A 58 -0.05 1.26 -4.12
N VAL A 59 -0.81 1.42 -5.20
CA VAL A 59 -0.36 1.15 -6.56
C VAL A 59 -0.34 2.43 -7.38
N VAL A 60 0.84 2.87 -7.81
CA VAL A 60 1.03 4.11 -8.57
C VAL A 60 1.06 3.84 -10.08
N GLY A 61 0.78 4.86 -10.87
CA GLY A 61 0.95 4.80 -12.33
C GLY A 61 -0.10 3.99 -13.09
N LEU A 62 -1.12 3.43 -12.41
CA LEU A 62 -2.20 2.68 -13.04
C LEU A 62 -3.56 3.40 -12.93
N PRO A 63 -4.38 3.38 -13.99
CA PRO A 63 -5.81 3.66 -13.90
C PRO A 63 -6.54 2.62 -13.02
N VAL A 64 -7.69 2.99 -12.48
CA VAL A 64 -8.47 2.11 -11.58
C VAL A 64 -9.01 0.88 -12.29
N GLU A 65 -9.39 1.04 -13.55
CA GLU A 65 -9.91 -0.04 -14.38
C GLU A 65 -8.83 -1.10 -14.62
N GLU A 66 -7.62 -0.67 -15.00
CA GLU A 66 -6.50 -1.57 -15.23
C GLU A 66 -6.07 -2.28 -13.94
N LEU A 67 -5.98 -1.55 -12.83
CA LEU A 67 -5.68 -2.15 -11.53
C LEU A 67 -6.72 -3.19 -11.15
N THR A 68 -8.01 -2.87 -11.31
CA THR A 68 -9.11 -3.79 -11.00
C THR A 68 -9.01 -5.08 -11.82
N ASP A 69 -8.75 -4.98 -13.13
CA ASP A 69 -8.65 -6.14 -14.01
C ASP A 69 -7.45 -7.03 -13.66
N ARG A 70 -6.32 -6.43 -13.28
CA ARG A 70 -5.16 -7.18 -12.79
C ARG A 70 -5.46 -7.88 -11.47
N LEU A 71 -6.06 -7.19 -10.49
CA LEU A 71 -6.39 -7.78 -9.18
C LEU A 71 -7.38 -8.95 -9.29
N ARG A 72 -8.30 -8.91 -10.27
CA ARG A 72 -9.23 -10.01 -10.57
C ARG A 72 -8.54 -11.30 -10.99
N LEU A 73 -7.28 -11.25 -11.43
CA LEU A 73 -6.47 -12.44 -11.70
C LEU A 73 -6.12 -13.22 -10.42
N LEU A 74 -6.15 -12.57 -9.25
CA LEU A 74 -5.83 -13.18 -7.96
C LEU A 74 -7.07 -13.58 -7.17
N GLY A 75 -8.18 -12.86 -7.29
CA GLY A 75 -9.37 -13.13 -6.50
C GLY A 75 -10.53 -12.16 -6.70
N ARG A 76 -11.45 -12.12 -5.73
CA ARG A 76 -12.61 -11.21 -5.77
C ARG A 76 -12.15 -9.80 -5.46
N VAL A 77 -12.63 -8.83 -6.25
CA VAL A 77 -12.33 -7.41 -6.05
C VAL A 77 -13.62 -6.65 -5.80
N ASP A 78 -13.69 -6.02 -4.63
CA ASP A 78 -14.81 -5.17 -4.20
C ASP A 78 -14.36 -3.71 -4.20
N LEU A 79 -15.06 -2.85 -4.94
CA LEU A 79 -14.79 -1.41 -4.96
C LEU A 79 -15.43 -0.76 -3.73
N VAL A 80 -14.65 0.00 -2.96
CA VAL A 80 -15.12 0.58 -1.69
C VAL A 80 -14.81 2.07 -1.59
N GLY A 81 -15.74 2.80 -0.96
CA GLY A 81 -15.60 4.24 -0.67
C GLY A 81 -16.24 5.14 -1.72
N ALA A 82 -16.66 6.33 -1.27
CA ALA A 82 -17.39 7.31 -2.10
C ALA A 82 -16.61 7.83 -3.32
N SER A 83 -15.28 7.64 -3.34
CA SER A 83 -14.39 8.07 -4.42
C SER A 83 -13.70 6.90 -5.13
N PHE A 84 -14.08 5.64 -4.84
CA PHE A 84 -13.53 4.42 -5.45
C PHE A 84 -12.00 4.31 -5.48
N SER A 85 -11.32 4.92 -4.51
CA SER A 85 -9.85 4.95 -4.46
C SER A 85 -9.23 3.75 -3.76
N VAL A 86 -10.05 2.87 -3.17
CA VAL A 86 -9.61 1.66 -2.47
C VAL A 86 -10.38 0.46 -3.01
N LEU A 87 -9.63 -0.56 -3.41
CA LEU A 87 -10.10 -1.85 -3.89
C LEU A 87 -9.81 -2.88 -2.79
N LYS A 88 -10.84 -3.59 -2.34
CA LYS A 88 -10.68 -4.74 -1.44
C LYS A 88 -10.44 -5.98 -2.29
N LEU A 89 -9.25 -6.55 -2.20
CA LEU A 89 -8.91 -7.83 -2.84
C LEU A 89 -9.07 -8.95 -1.81
N THR A 90 -9.98 -9.88 -2.07
CA THR A 90 -10.08 -11.14 -1.33
C THR A 90 -9.51 -12.29 -2.17
N ALA A 91 -8.42 -12.89 -1.70
CA ALA A 91 -7.79 -14.05 -2.32
C ALA A 91 -7.24 -15.01 -1.25
N ASP A 92 -7.41 -16.32 -1.48
CA ASP A 92 -6.98 -17.40 -0.56
C ASP A 92 -7.42 -17.24 0.91
N GLY A 93 -8.61 -16.67 1.13
CA GLY A 93 -9.17 -16.47 2.46
C GLY A 93 -8.66 -15.22 3.19
N GLU A 94 -7.74 -14.47 2.59
CA GLU A 94 -7.25 -13.18 3.09
C GLU A 94 -7.92 -12.03 2.33
N THR A 95 -8.10 -10.88 3.00
CA THR A 95 -8.58 -9.64 2.36
C THR A 95 -7.62 -8.52 2.65
N VAL A 96 -7.20 -7.82 1.60
CA VAL A 96 -6.27 -6.69 1.68
C VAL A 96 -6.83 -5.46 0.98
N ASP A 97 -6.37 -4.29 1.39
CA ASP A 97 -6.76 -3.02 0.80
C ASP A 97 -5.69 -2.56 -0.19
N VAL A 98 -6.08 -2.37 -1.46
CA VAL A 98 -5.22 -1.89 -2.54
C VAL A 98 -5.74 -0.54 -3.01
N ALA A 99 -4.99 0.51 -2.71
CA ALA A 99 -5.38 1.88 -3.01
C ALA A 99 -4.67 2.43 -4.24
N ILE A 100 -5.33 3.37 -4.91
CA ILE A 100 -4.71 4.25 -5.91
C ILE A 100 -4.32 5.54 -5.21
N PRO A 101 -3.13 6.10 -5.49
CA PRO A 101 -2.72 7.36 -4.90
C PRO A 101 -3.74 8.45 -5.23
N ARG A 102 -4.10 9.20 -4.19
CA ARG A 102 -5.00 10.33 -4.32
C ARG A 102 -4.40 11.56 -3.67
N ARG A 103 -4.64 12.72 -4.29
CA ARG A 103 -4.36 14.03 -3.70
C ARG A 103 -5.67 14.67 -3.28
N GLU A 104 -5.62 15.38 -2.17
CA GLU A 104 -6.73 16.15 -1.65
C GLU A 104 -6.41 17.63 -1.85
N ARG A 105 -7.31 18.36 -2.52
CA ARG A 105 -7.24 19.81 -2.62
C ARG A 105 -8.36 20.40 -1.77
N SER A 106 -8.00 21.24 -0.80
CA SER A 106 -8.99 22.02 -0.06
C SER A 106 -9.68 22.99 -1.04
N VAL A 107 -11.01 22.89 -1.14
CA VAL A 107 -11.86 23.72 -2.00
C VAL A 107 -12.78 24.64 -1.19
N GLY A 108 -12.65 24.67 0.13
CA GLY A 108 -13.46 25.50 1.02
C GLY A 108 -12.90 25.56 2.44
N VAL A 109 -13.64 26.26 3.32
CA VAL A 109 -13.28 26.48 4.74
C VAL A 109 -13.79 25.36 5.67
N GLY A 110 -14.66 24.48 5.18
CA GLY A 110 -15.19 23.35 5.95
C GLY A 110 -14.26 22.13 5.97
N HIS A 111 -14.26 21.39 7.08
CA HIS A 111 -13.49 20.13 7.24
C HIS A 111 -13.87 19.01 6.25
N ARG A 112 -14.87 19.21 5.38
CA ARG A 112 -15.31 18.25 4.35
C ARG A 112 -15.17 18.79 2.93
N ASP A 113 -14.64 20.00 2.76
CA ASP A 113 -14.52 20.66 1.46
C ASP A 113 -13.19 20.27 0.80
N PHE A 114 -13.06 19.00 0.43
CA PHE A 114 -11.90 18.48 -0.30
C PHE A 114 -12.30 17.89 -1.65
N GLU A 115 -11.62 18.35 -2.70
CA GLU A 115 -11.64 17.71 -4.01
C GLU A 115 -10.60 16.58 -4.00
N VAL A 116 -11.08 15.35 -4.17
CA VAL A 116 -10.24 14.14 -4.21
C VAL A 116 -9.95 13.83 -5.67
N GLN A 117 -8.68 13.91 -6.06
CA GLN A 117 -8.23 13.45 -7.37
C GLN A 117 -7.36 12.22 -7.20
N GLY A 118 -7.85 11.07 -7.63
CA GLY A 118 -7.08 9.83 -7.77
C GLY A 118 -6.65 9.64 -9.22
N GLY A 119 -5.56 8.90 -9.43
CA GLY A 119 -5.18 8.44 -10.77
C GLY A 119 -3.68 8.27 -11.00
N PRO A 120 -3.28 7.82 -12.20
CA PRO A 120 -1.90 7.43 -12.50
C PRO A 120 -0.90 8.58 -12.42
N GLY A 121 -1.35 9.83 -12.50
CA GLY A 121 -0.50 11.02 -12.38
C GLY A 121 -0.23 11.49 -10.95
N VAL A 122 -0.84 10.87 -9.93
CA VAL A 122 -0.59 11.22 -8.53
C VAL A 122 0.62 10.45 -8.01
N ARG A 123 1.59 11.16 -7.46
CA ARG A 123 2.80 10.55 -6.91
C ARG A 123 2.55 9.95 -5.52
N LEU A 124 3.34 8.96 -5.15
CA LEU A 124 3.25 8.30 -3.84
C LEU A 124 3.41 9.30 -2.69
N GLU A 125 4.32 10.26 -2.81
CA GLU A 125 4.60 11.25 -1.77
C GLU A 125 3.41 12.18 -1.51
N GLU A 126 2.62 12.49 -2.55
CA GLU A 126 1.39 13.28 -2.42
C GLU A 126 0.31 12.49 -1.67
N ASP A 127 0.18 11.18 -1.94
CA ASP A 127 -0.76 10.32 -1.19
C ASP A 127 -0.32 10.13 0.27
N LEU A 128 0.98 9.91 0.52
CA LEU A 128 1.48 9.77 1.89
C LEU A 128 1.31 11.07 2.69
N GLY A 129 1.56 12.22 2.07
CA GLY A 129 1.50 13.52 2.71
C GLY A 129 0.12 13.92 3.26
N ARG A 130 -0.96 13.30 2.79
CA ARG A 130 -2.33 13.58 3.26
C ARG A 130 -2.71 12.79 4.53
N ARG A 131 -1.91 11.82 4.96
CA ARG A 131 -2.25 10.96 6.12
C ARG A 131 -2.17 11.77 7.41
N ASP A 132 -3.08 11.54 8.35
CA ASP A 132 -3.14 12.34 9.59
C ASP A 132 -1.88 12.20 10.47
N PHE A 133 -1.35 10.97 10.56
CA PHE A 133 -0.21 10.66 11.41
C PHE A 133 1.07 10.48 10.61
N ARG A 134 2.07 11.35 10.86
CA ARG A 134 3.40 11.27 10.23
C ARG A 134 4.08 9.91 10.36
N MET A 135 3.90 9.24 11.50
CA MET A 135 4.43 7.89 11.73
C MET A 135 3.87 6.83 10.77
N ASN A 136 2.75 7.11 10.09
CA ASN A 136 2.13 6.23 9.10
C ASN A 136 2.32 6.75 7.65
N MET A 137 3.10 7.82 7.45
CA MET A 137 3.52 8.32 6.13
C MET A 137 4.73 7.53 5.59
N LEU A 138 4.68 6.22 5.73
CA LEU A 138 5.75 5.30 5.37
C LEU A 138 5.29 4.40 4.23
N ALA A 139 6.21 4.11 3.32
CA ALA A 139 6.02 3.18 2.24
C ALA A 139 7.29 2.36 2.00
N ARG A 140 7.12 1.12 1.56
CA ARG A 140 8.19 0.22 1.13
C ARG A 140 7.83 -0.33 -0.24
N ALA A 141 8.72 -0.16 -1.21
CA ALA A 141 8.58 -0.77 -2.52
C ALA A 141 8.62 -2.29 -2.39
N LEU A 142 7.75 -2.99 -3.14
CA LEU A 142 7.66 -4.44 -3.20
C LEU A 142 8.11 -4.98 -4.56
#